data_AF-A0A7J0EGL4-F1
#
_entry.id   AF-A0A7J0EGL4-F1
#
_cell.length_a   1.000
_cell.length_b   1.000
_cell.length_c   1.000
_cell.angle_alpha   90.00
_cell.angle_beta   90.00
_cell.angle_gamma   90.00
#
_symmetry.space_group_name_H-M   'P 1'
#
loop_
_entity.id
_entity.type
_entity.pdbx_description
1 polymer ?
#
loop_
_entity_poly.entity_id
_entity_poly.type
_entity_poly.pdbx_seq_one_letter_code
_entity_poly.pdbx_strand_id
1 'polypeptide(L)'
;MVMDMSHGGEVVRLIVDMDFRSQFELARPTSTYLELLISLPAIFVGTEEKLMSVVSVLCSAAKQSLKERGLKVPPWRKAKYMQSKWLSDNCKKIPFGPFYAPEWDL
;
A
#
# COMPACT_ATOMS: atom_id res chain seq x y z
N MET A 1 26.21 -14.54 6.86
CA MET A 1 25.88 -13.22 6.31
C MET A 1 25.60 -12.32 7.49
N VAL A 2 26.59 -11.51 7.88
CA VAL A 2 26.39 -10.46 8.88
C VAL A 2 25.60 -9.34 8.20
N MET A 3 24.42 -9.02 8.72
CA MET A 3 23.71 -7.82 8.33
C MET A 3 24.38 -6.66 9.05
N ASP A 4 25.17 -5.90 8.31
CA ASP A 4 25.71 -4.63 8.75
C ASP A 4 24.54 -3.71 9.16
N MET A 5 24.44 -3.42 10.46
CA MET A 5 23.47 -2.49 11.03
C MET A 5 24.03 -1.07 11.05
N SER A 6 24.42 -0.55 9.88
CA SER A 6 24.68 0.88 9.70
C SER A 6 23.35 1.65 9.72
N HIS A 7 22.85 2.01 10.91
CA HIS A 7 21.69 2.89 11.04
C HIS A 7 22.10 4.35 10.86
N GLY A 8 22.45 4.73 9.63
CA GLY A 8 22.31 6.11 9.19
C GLY A 8 20.82 6.39 9.07
N GLY A 9 20.30 7.40 9.76
CA GLY A 9 18.87 7.69 9.89
C GLY A 9 18.14 7.71 8.54
N GLU A 10 17.53 6.58 8.17
CA GLU A 10 16.83 6.43 6.91
C GLU A 10 15.53 7.21 7.02
N VAL A 11 15.35 8.21 6.15
CA VAL A 11 14.13 9.00 6.15
C VAL A 11 13.07 8.23 5.37
N VAL A 12 12.26 7.46 6.10
CA VAL A 12 11.22 6.60 5.53
C VAL A 12 9.91 7.39 5.39
N ARG A 13 9.23 7.22 4.26
CA ARG A 13 7.84 7.67 4.09
C ARG A 13 6.90 6.54 4.50
N LEU A 14 6.07 6.80 5.51
CA LEU A 14 4.99 5.92 5.89
C LEU A 14 3.67 6.42 5.26
N ILE A 15 2.94 5.51 4.63
CA ILE A 15 1.62 5.78 4.07
C ILE A 15 0.57 5.14 4.97
N VAL A 16 -0.41 5.95 5.36
CA VAL A 16 -1.55 5.53 6.16
C VAL A 16 -2.82 5.78 5.36
N ASP A 17 -3.60 4.72 5.14
CA ASP A 17 -4.95 4.80 4.57
C ASP A 17 -5.92 4.10 5.51
N MET A 18 -6.87 4.86 6.07
CA MET A 18 -7.82 4.37 7.08
C MET A 18 -8.96 3.56 6.48
N ASP A 19 -9.13 3.59 5.16
CA ASP A 19 -10.21 2.90 4.47
C ASP A 19 -9.68 2.25 3.18
N PHE A 20 -8.58 1.51 3.34
CA PHE A 20 -7.81 0.95 2.24
C PHE A 20 -8.59 -0.12 1.48
N ARG A 21 -9.37 -0.95 2.17
CA ARG A 21 -10.13 -2.04 1.55
C ARG A 21 -11.20 -1.50 0.58
N SER A 22 -11.94 -0.47 0.96
CA SER A 22 -12.98 0.13 0.11
C SER A 22 -12.41 0.64 -1.21
N GLN A 23 -11.13 1.05 -1.21
CA GLN A 23 -10.42 1.50 -2.40
C GLN A 23 -10.33 0.43 -3.49
N PHE A 24 -10.63 -0.84 -3.23
CA PHE A 24 -10.54 -1.94 -4.19
C PHE A 24 -11.88 -2.65 -4.45
N GLU A 25 -13.00 -2.18 -3.92
CA GLU A 25 -14.30 -2.82 -4.13
C GLU A 25 -14.76 -2.78 -5.60
N LEU A 26 -15.33 -3.89 -6.10
CA LEU A 26 -15.84 -3.99 -7.46
C LEU A 26 -17.37 -4.14 -7.45
N ALA A 27 -18.04 -3.63 -8.48
CA ALA A 27 -19.50 -3.78 -8.62
C ALA A 27 -19.94 -5.24 -8.82
N ARG A 28 -19.08 -6.08 -9.44
CA ARG A 28 -19.34 -7.51 -9.71
C ARG A 28 -18.05 -8.30 -9.54
N PRO A 29 -17.58 -8.55 -8.31
CA PRO A 29 -16.37 -9.33 -8.10
C PRO A 29 -16.59 -10.79 -8.50
N THR A 30 -15.50 -11.47 -8.83
CA THR A 30 -15.45 -12.95 -8.87
C THR A 30 -15.23 -13.46 -7.44
N SER A 31 -15.55 -14.73 -7.16
CA SER A 31 -15.36 -15.29 -5.81
C SER A 31 -13.91 -15.17 -5.34
N THR A 32 -12.97 -15.51 -6.22
CA THR A 32 -11.53 -15.40 -5.96
C THR A 32 -11.10 -13.97 -5.64
N TYR A 33 -11.67 -12.97 -6.34
CA TYR A 33 -11.36 -11.57 -6.05
C TYR A 33 -11.94 -11.13 -4.69
N LEU A 34 -13.14 -11.61 -4.36
CA LEU A 34 -13.78 -11.31 -3.07
C LEU A 34 -12.97 -11.88 -1.90
N GLU A 35 -12.46 -13.11 -2.01
CA GLU A 35 -11.59 -13.72 -1.00
C GLU A 35 -10.30 -12.92 -0.79
N LEU A 36 -9.66 -12.48 -1.88
CA LEU A 36 -8.50 -11.59 -1.82
C LEU A 36 -8.84 -10.27 -1.12
N LEU A 37 -9.98 -9.66 -1.45
CA LEU A 37 -10.43 -8.40 -0.87
C LEU A 37 -10.74 -8.51 0.62
N ILE A 38 -11.34 -9.61 1.06
CA ILE A 38 -11.62 -9.89 2.49
C ILE A 38 -10.33 -10.06 3.27
N SER A 39 -9.30 -10.69 2.68
CA SER A 39 -7.99 -10.85 3.32
C SER A 39 -7.22 -9.54 3.48
N LEU A 40 -7.60 -8.49 2.74
CA LEU A 40 -6.93 -7.19 2.76
C LEU A 40 -7.23 -6.46 4.08
N PRO A 41 -6.24 -5.84 4.74
CA PRO A 41 -6.51 -5.06 5.94
C PRO A 41 -7.39 -3.84 5.62
N ALA A 42 -8.28 -3.48 6.55
CA ALA A 42 -9.13 -2.30 6.41
C ALA A 42 -8.31 -1.00 6.45
N ILE A 43 -7.28 -0.98 7.30
CA ILE A 43 -6.33 0.13 7.44
C ILE A 43 -4.99 -0.33 6.89
N PHE A 44 -4.42 0.44 5.97
CA PHE A 44 -3.07 0.22 5.47
C PHE A 44 -2.09 1.13 6.20
N VAL A 45 -0.99 0.55 6.69
CA VAL A 45 0.16 1.25 7.23
C VAL A 45 1.41 0.60 6.67
N GLY A 46 2.19 1.32 5.86
CA GLY A 46 3.38 0.73 5.23
C GLY A 46 4.20 1.70 4.39
N THR A 47 5.34 1.22 3.88
CA THR A 47 6.25 1.98 3.02
C THR A 47 5.70 2.15 1.61
N GLU A 48 6.34 3.00 0.82
CA GLU A 48 6.04 3.19 -0.60
C GLU A 48 6.18 1.87 -1.38
N GLU A 49 7.23 1.09 -1.17
CA GLU A 49 7.42 -0.16 -1.93
C GLU A 49 6.32 -1.18 -1.57
N LYS A 50 5.98 -1.27 -0.28
CA LYS A 50 4.91 -2.17 0.16
C LYS A 50 3.58 -1.79 -0.48
N LEU A 51 3.26 -0.49 -0.52
CA LEU A 51 2.05 -0.01 -1.17
C LEU A 51 2.06 -0.33 -2.68
N MET A 52 3.15 -0.03 -3.39
CA MET A 52 3.26 -0.29 -4.83
C MET A 52 3.03 -1.77 -5.16
N SER A 53 3.62 -2.66 -4.35
CA SER A 53 3.46 -4.11 -4.49
C SER A 53 2.01 -4.55 -4.31
N VAL A 54 1.37 -4.12 -3.22
CA VAL A 54 -0.03 -4.46 -2.91
C VAL A 54 -0.98 -3.92 -3.99
N VAL A 55 -0.82 -2.65 -4.38
CA VAL A 55 -1.62 -2.02 -5.44
C VAL A 55 -1.48 -2.77 -6.77
N SER A 56 -0.27 -3.20 -7.13
CA SER A 56 0.00 -3.95 -8.36
C SER A 56 -0.76 -5.28 -8.40
N VAL A 57 -0.69 -6.06 -7.31
CA VAL A 57 -1.39 -7.34 -7.18
C VAL A 57 -2.90 -7.14 -7.25
N LEU A 58 -3.44 -6.19 -6.48
CA LEU A 58 -4.89 -5.93 -6.43
C LEU A 58 -5.44 -5.42 -7.76
N CYS A 59 -4.72 -4.53 -8.46
CA CYS A 59 -5.16 -4.04 -9.77
C CYS A 59 -5.12 -5.14 -10.83
N SER A 60 -4.16 -6.05 -10.76
CA SER A 60 -4.07 -7.20 -11.66
C SER A 60 -5.23 -8.17 -11.44
N ALA A 61 -5.52 -8.50 -10.18
CA ALA A 61 -6.67 -9.34 -9.81
C ALA A 61 -8.01 -8.65 -10.17
N ALA A 62 -8.11 -7.34 -9.99
CA ALA A 62 -9.30 -6.57 -10.35
C ALA A 62 -9.54 -6.58 -11.86
N LYS A 63 -8.47 -6.39 -12.65
CA LYS A 63 -8.52 -6.47 -14.11
C LYS A 63 -8.99 -7.84 -14.57
N GLN A 64 -8.50 -8.91 -13.95
CA GLN A 64 -8.94 -10.27 -14.25
C GLN A 64 -10.42 -10.46 -13.91
N SER A 65 -10.85 -10.10 -12.70
CA SER A 65 -12.25 -10.20 -12.28
C SER A 65 -13.20 -9.43 -13.21
N LEU A 66 -12.84 -8.21 -13.61
CA LEU A 66 -13.65 -7.40 -14.53
C LEU A 66 -13.71 -8.03 -15.93
N LYS A 67 -12.59 -8.56 -16.43
CA LYS A 67 -12.53 -9.23 -17.73
C LYS A 67 -13.42 -10.48 -17.75
N GLU A 68 -13.39 -11.30 -16.70
CA GLU A 68 -14.24 -12.49 -16.57
C GLU A 68 -15.74 -12.14 -16.53
N ARG A 69 -16.09 -10.95 -16.02
CA ARG A 69 -17.47 -10.45 -16.03
C ARG A 69 -17.84 -9.64 -17.28
N GLY A 70 -16.95 -9.55 -18.27
CA GLY A 70 -17.19 -8.76 -19.49
C GLY A 70 -17.22 -7.25 -19.27
N LEU A 71 -16.67 -6.75 -18.16
CA LEU A 71 -16.63 -5.33 -17.82
C LEU A 71 -15.31 -4.68 -18.23
N LYS A 72 -15.37 -3.42 -18.68
CA LYS A 72 -14.18 -2.63 -18.97
C LYS A 72 -13.52 -2.17 -17.66
N VAL A 73 -12.19 -2.17 -17.64
CA VAL A 73 -11.42 -1.67 -16.49
C VAL A 73 -11.44 -0.14 -16.47
N PRO A 74 -12.06 0.51 -15.47
CA PRO A 74 -12.06 1.95 -15.39
C PRO A 74 -10.66 2.48 -15.07
N PRO A 75 -10.35 3.76 -15.40
CA PRO A 75 -9.01 4.31 -15.22
C PRO A 75 -8.54 4.28 -13.76
N TRP A 76 -9.45 4.46 -12.79
CA TRP A 76 -9.13 4.39 -11.36
C TRP A 76 -8.86 2.96 -10.85
N ARG A 77 -9.04 1.93 -11.68
CA ARG A 77 -8.67 0.54 -11.37
C ARG A 77 -7.32 0.14 -11.99
N LYS A 78 -6.62 1.10 -12.61
CA LYS A 78 -5.27 0.88 -13.14
C LYS A 78 -4.24 1.17 -12.06
N ALA A 79 -3.22 0.30 -11.96
CA ALA A 79 -2.14 0.44 -10.98
C ALA A 79 -1.50 1.83 -11.00
N LYS A 80 -1.25 2.41 -12.18
CA LYS A 80 -0.67 3.76 -12.30
C LYS A 80 -1.50 4.83 -11.61
N TYR A 81 -2.82 4.85 -11.84
CA TYR A 81 -3.71 5.83 -11.21
C TYR A 81 -3.76 5.61 -9.69
N MET A 82 -3.91 4.35 -9.28
CA MET A 82 -3.96 3.99 -7.87
C MET A 82 -2.68 4.39 -7.15
N GLN A 83 -1.50 4.05 -7.68
CA GLN A 83 -0.21 4.47 -7.12
C GLN A 83 -0.10 6.00 -6.98
N SER A 84 -0.48 6.76 -8.03
CA SER A 84 -0.48 8.23 -7.98
C SER A 84 -1.41 8.82 -6.92
N LYS A 85 -2.46 8.10 -6.49
CA LYS A 85 -3.35 8.56 -5.40
C LYS A 85 -2.58 8.76 -4.09
N TRP A 86 -1.59 7.90 -3.80
CA TRP A 86 -0.86 7.93 -2.53
C TRP A 86 0.56 8.48 -2.65
N LEU A 87 1.20 8.33 -3.81
CA LEU A 87 2.60 8.68 -4.02
C LEU A 87 2.79 10.13 -4.48
N SER A 88 2.13 11.08 -3.81
CA SER A 88 2.37 12.51 -4.06
C SER A 88 3.80 12.91 -3.69
N ASP A 89 4.39 13.82 -4.45
CA ASP A 89 5.75 14.35 -4.18
C ASP A 89 5.80 15.19 -2.89
N ASN A 90 4.68 15.80 -2.51
CA ASN A 90 4.56 16.60 -1.29
C ASN A 90 4.16 15.73 -0.09
N CYS A 91 5.12 14.96 0.44
CA CYS A 91 4.91 14.10 1.60
C CYS A 91 5.93 14.37 2.71
N LYS A 92 5.49 14.24 3.96
CA LYS A 92 6.39 14.30 5.11
C LYS A 92 7.09 12.95 5.24
N LYS A 93 8.42 12.95 5.11
CA LYS A 93 9.24 11.80 5.43
C LYS A 93 9.72 11.94 6.88
N ILE A 94 9.70 10.85 7.64
CA ILE A 94 10.11 10.85 9.04
C ILE A 94 11.45 10.13 9.16
N PRO A 95 12.39 10.62 9.98
CA PRO A 95 13.59 9.86 10.29
C PRO A 95 13.17 8.60 11.04
N PHE A 96 13.48 7.44 10.46
CA PHE A 96 13.32 6.13 11.10
C PHE A 96 14.69 5.72 11.64
N GLY A 97 14.84 5.72 12.97
CA GLY A 97 16.10 5.39 13.63
C GLY A 97 15.85 4.95 15.08
N PRO A 98 16.84 4.35 15.75
CA PRO A 98 16.69 3.97 17.15
C PRO A 98 16.29 5.19 17.95
N PHE A 99 15.22 5.03 18.74
CA PHE A 99 14.78 6.02 19.71
C PHE A 99 15.95 6.24 20.67
N TYR A 100 16.76 7.28 20.46
CA TYR A 100 17.67 7.74 21.50
C TYR A 100 16.77 8.23 22.62
N ALA A 101 16.71 7.44 23.70
CA ALA A 101 16.05 7.86 24.92
C ALA A 101 16.66 9.20 25.34
N PRO A 102 15.86 10.25 25.55
CA PRO A 102 16.36 11.52 26.03
C PRO A 102 17.07 11.33 27.38
N GLU A 103 18.26 11.92 27.49
CA GLU A 103 19.21 11.87 28.61
C GLU A 103 18.68 12.60 29.86
N TRP A 104 17.54 12.17 30.41
CA TRP A 104 17.02 12.69 31.67
C TRP A 104 16.88 11.64 32.79
N ASP A 105 17.37 10.42 32.58
CA ASP A 105 17.50 9.39 33.64
C ASP A 105 18.93 9.35 34.22
N LEU A 106 19.38 10.44 34.86
CA LEU A 106 20.54 10.47 35.76
C LEU A 106 20.25 11.29 37.02
#